data_AF-A0A5B9QM14-F1
#
_entry.id   AF-A0A5B9QM14-F1
#
_cell.length_a   1.000
_cell.length_b   1.000
_cell.length_c   1.000
_cell.angle_alpha   90.00
_cell.angle_beta   90.00
_cell.angle_gamma   90.00
#
_symmetry.space_group_name_H-M   'P 1'
#
loop_
_entity.id
_entity.type
_entity.pdbx_description
1 polymer ?
#
loop_
_entity_poly.entity_id
_entity_poly.type
_entity_poly.pdbx_seq_one_letter_code
_entity_poly.pdbx_strand_id
1 'polypeptide(L)'
;MTVFFRASVMLLTLVGLPAAWIYYGPLPTGAQKVVNRFVDVARDALGWQQPIQAKQAWDQAKVAPRFSEAPVRDQGDEAVRFQYDAPKTESTIPASSPISLVSATLPSPEAKVSASDDLASQLEPHFSLLRKLGAADYSLAHWGTEGNLYRFHCSIPFGNEGLMSREFDAIDADPVAAVRQIVGEVTSWQNIKLDAGHSSTQWR
;
A
#
# COMPACT_ATOMS: atom_id res chain seq x y z
N MET A 1 -34.07 -3.08 26.05
CA MET A 1 -33.62 -2.02 25.12
C MET A 1 -32.67 -2.50 24.01
N THR A 2 -32.10 -3.71 24.08
CA THR A 2 -31.15 -4.25 23.08
C THR A 2 -31.78 -4.63 21.72
N VAL A 3 -33.08 -4.90 21.68
CA VAL A 3 -33.79 -5.31 20.44
C VAL A 3 -33.92 -4.15 19.45
N PHE A 4 -34.23 -2.95 19.95
CA PHE A 4 -34.34 -1.75 19.10
C PHE A 4 -33.02 -1.36 18.45
N PHE A 5 -31.91 -1.49 19.19
CA PHE A 5 -30.58 -1.22 18.64
C PHE A 5 -30.24 -2.17 17.48
N ARG A 6 -30.48 -3.47 17.65
CA ARG A 6 -30.26 -4.47 16.60
C ARG A 6 -31.15 -4.21 15.38
N ALA A 7 -32.42 -3.89 15.59
CA ALA A 7 -33.35 -3.57 14.51
C ALA A 7 -32.91 -2.30 13.74
N SER A 8 -32.45 -1.26 14.46
CA SER A 8 -31.95 -0.04 13.83
C SER A 8 -30.70 -0.29 13.00
N VAL A 9 -29.73 -1.06 13.52
CA VAL A 9 -28.50 -1.40 12.77
C VAL A 9 -28.85 -2.21 11.52
N MET A 10 -29.74 -3.20 11.63
CA MET A 10 -30.18 -3.97 10.46
C MET A 10 -30.87 -3.07 9.42
N LEU A 11 -31.77 -2.18 9.83
CA LEU A 11 -32.45 -1.25 8.92
C LEU A 11 -31.46 -0.33 8.20
N LEU A 12 -30.45 0.19 8.92
CA LEU A 12 -29.45 1.10 8.37
C LEU A 12 -28.55 0.40 7.34
N THR A 13 -28.13 -0.83 7.62
CA THR A 13 -27.33 -1.62 6.68
C THR A 13 -28.11 -2.03 5.44
N LEU A 14 -29.40 -2.37 5.58
CA LEU A 14 -30.21 -2.91 4.49
C LEU A 14 -30.71 -1.81 3.54
N VAL A 15 -31.02 -0.61 4.06
CA VAL A 15 -31.52 0.52 3.26
C VAL A 15 -30.41 1.49 2.85
N GLY A 16 -29.41 1.72 3.71
CA GLY A 16 -28.38 2.73 3.48
C GLY A 16 -27.40 2.37 2.37
N LEU A 17 -26.99 1.09 2.28
CA LEU A 17 -26.03 0.61 1.28
C LEU A 17 -26.56 0.71 -0.17
N PRO A 18 -27.79 0.24 -0.49
CA PRO A 18 -28.36 0.39 -1.82
C PRO A 18 -28.62 1.85 -2.21
N ALA A 19 -29.12 2.66 -1.27
CA ALA A 19 -29.40 4.08 -1.52
C ALA A 19 -28.11 4.86 -1.83
N ALA A 20 -27.02 4.60 -1.12
CA ALA A 20 -25.72 5.19 -1.40
C ALA A 20 -25.20 4.81 -2.80
N TRP A 21 -25.44 3.58 -3.25
CA TRP A 21 -25.02 3.13 -4.58
C TRP A 21 -25.77 3.85 -5.70
N ILE A 22 -27.07 4.07 -5.53
CA ILE A 22 -27.90 4.82 -6.49
C ILE A 22 -27.52 6.31 -6.51
N TYR A 23 -27.23 6.89 -5.34
CA TYR A 23 -26.99 8.34 -5.22
C TYR A 23 -25.57 8.75 -5.63
N TYR A 24 -24.56 7.91 -5.36
CA TYR A 24 -23.16 8.25 -5.63
C TYR A 24 -22.57 7.56 -6.86
N GLY A 25 -23.30 6.65 -7.50
CA GLY A 25 -22.83 5.94 -8.70
C GLY A 25 -21.66 4.98 -8.43
N PRO A 26 -21.12 4.33 -9.47
CA PRO A 26 -19.99 3.42 -9.32
C PRO A 26 -18.78 4.21 -8.80
N LEU A 27 -18.26 3.78 -7.64
CA LEU A 27 -17.08 4.36 -7.02
C LEU A 27 -15.94 4.49 -8.05
N PRO A 28 -15.22 5.63 -8.07
CA PRO A 28 -14.06 5.80 -8.94
C PRO A 28 -13.05 4.66 -8.73
N THR A 29 -12.40 4.23 -9.81
CA THR A 29 -11.51 3.05 -9.86
C THR A 29 -10.39 3.06 -8.81
N GLY A 30 -9.98 4.24 -8.33
CA GLY A 30 -9.04 4.39 -7.21
C GLY A 30 -9.60 3.88 -5.87
N ALA A 31 -10.88 4.17 -5.57
CA ALA A 31 -11.51 3.76 -4.33
C ALA A 31 -11.82 2.25 -4.28
N GLN A 32 -12.10 1.63 -5.44
CA GLN A 32 -12.33 0.19 -5.53
C GLN A 32 -11.12 -0.64 -5.05
N LYS A 33 -9.89 -0.17 -5.30
CA LYS A 33 -8.68 -0.88 -4.84
C LYS A 33 -8.55 -0.90 -3.31
N VAL A 34 -8.91 0.20 -2.65
CA VAL A 34 -8.85 0.31 -1.19
C VAL A 34 -9.92 -0.57 -0.55
N VAL A 35 -11.14 -0.55 -1.09
CA VAL A 35 -12.24 -1.40 -0.63
C VAL A 35 -11.89 -2.88 -0.78
N ASN A 36 -11.33 -3.29 -1.93
CA ASN A 36 -10.91 -4.68 -2.13
C ASN A 36 -9.85 -5.11 -1.12
N ARG A 37 -8.86 -4.28 -0.82
CA ARG A 37 -7.86 -4.58 0.23
C ARG A 37 -8.50 -4.73 1.61
N PHE A 38 -9.43 -3.85 1.96
CA PHE A 38 -10.16 -3.96 3.23
C PHE A 38 -11.02 -5.23 3.32
N VAL A 39 -11.69 -5.59 2.23
CA VAL A 39 -12.50 -6.83 2.15
C VAL A 39 -11.62 -8.07 2.27
N ASP A 40 -10.43 -8.07 1.65
CA ASP A 40 -9.49 -9.17 1.73
C ASP A 40 -8.92 -9.33 3.14
N VAL A 41 -8.51 -8.22 3.80
CA VAL A 41 -8.05 -8.24 5.19
C VAL A 41 -9.16 -8.68 6.14
N ALA A 42 -10.39 -8.21 5.94
CA ALA A 42 -11.53 -8.63 6.74
C ALA A 42 -11.86 -10.11 6.55
N ARG A 43 -11.78 -10.65 5.32
CA ARG A 43 -11.95 -12.08 5.04
C ARG A 43 -10.88 -12.93 5.70
N ASP A 44 -9.64 -12.48 5.66
CA ASP A 44 -8.50 -13.17 6.26
C ASP A 44 -8.62 -13.19 7.79
N ALA A 45 -8.96 -12.04 8.40
CA ALA A 45 -9.15 -11.90 9.84
C ALA A 45 -10.36 -12.70 10.37
N LEU A 46 -11.42 -12.85 9.58
CA LEU A 46 -12.61 -13.62 9.95
C LEU A 46 -12.46 -15.13 9.72
N GLY A 47 -11.32 -15.59 9.18
CA GLY A 47 -11.10 -17.00 8.87
C GLY A 47 -12.12 -17.55 7.85
N TRP A 48 -12.74 -16.67 7.06
CA TRP A 48 -13.75 -17.01 6.06
C TRP A 48 -13.16 -17.49 4.73
N GLN A 49 -11.88 -17.85 4.72
CA GLN A 49 -11.33 -18.66 3.64
C GLN A 49 -11.93 -20.07 3.69
N GLN A 50 -13.18 -20.20 3.23
CA GLN A 50 -13.72 -21.49 2.86
C GLN A 50 -12.89 -22.04 1.69
N PRO A 51 -12.43 -23.30 1.76
CA PRO A 51 -11.71 -23.93 0.67
C PRO A 51 -12.67 -24.18 -0.51
N ILE A 52 -12.77 -23.22 -1.43
CA ILE A 52 -13.40 -23.41 -2.75
C ILE A 52 -12.43 -24.17 -3.67
N GLN A 53 -11.60 -25.09 -3.14
CA GLN A 53 -10.81 -26.01 -3.96
C GLN A 53 -11.63 -27.21 -4.46
N ALA A 54 -12.82 -27.49 -3.91
CA ALA A 54 -13.62 -28.63 -4.34
C ALA A 54 -14.36 -28.44 -5.68
N LYS A 55 -14.51 -27.20 -6.18
CA LYS A 55 -15.23 -26.95 -7.45
C LYS A 55 -14.32 -26.92 -8.68
N GLN A 56 -13.04 -26.62 -8.53
CA GLN A 56 -12.10 -26.55 -9.66
C GLN A 56 -11.73 -27.92 -10.24
N ALA A 57 -11.92 -29.00 -9.47
CA ALA A 57 -11.72 -30.37 -9.96
C ALA A 57 -12.85 -30.87 -10.89
N TRP A 58 -14.04 -30.26 -10.85
CA TRP A 58 -15.20 -30.73 -11.65
C TRP A 58 -15.25 -30.12 -13.06
N ASP A 59 -14.73 -28.91 -13.27
CA ASP A 59 -14.76 -28.24 -14.58
C ASP A 59 -13.61 -28.62 -15.52
N GLN A 60 -12.55 -29.26 -15.02
CA GLN A 60 -11.41 -29.67 -15.86
C GLN A 60 -11.70 -30.92 -16.71
N ALA A 61 -12.80 -31.64 -16.44
CA ALA A 61 -13.24 -32.80 -17.23
C ALA A 61 -14.15 -32.43 -18.43
N LYS A 62 -14.43 -31.13 -18.65
CA LYS A 62 -15.25 -30.63 -19.78
C LYS A 62 -14.48 -29.65 -20.67
N VAL A 63 -13.26 -30.00 -21.07
CA VAL A 63 -12.61 -29.27 -22.17
C VAL A 63 -13.00 -29.96 -23.48
N ALA A 64 -13.94 -29.35 -24.19
CA ALA A 64 -14.34 -29.76 -25.53
C ALA A 64 -13.15 -29.61 -26.52
N PRO A 65 -13.10 -30.41 -27.60
CA PRO A 65 -12.02 -30.36 -28.57
C PRO A 65 -11.89 -28.97 -29.20
N ARG A 66 -10.67 -28.42 -29.19
CA ARG A 66 -10.33 -27.16 -29.87
C ARG A 66 -10.56 -27.34 -31.37
N PHE A 67 -11.44 -26.53 -31.94
CA PHE A 67 -11.54 -26.37 -33.38
C PHE A 67 -10.37 -25.53 -33.87
N SER A 68 -9.65 -26.10 -34.82
CA SER A 68 -8.49 -25.54 -35.51
C SER A 68 -8.86 -24.31 -36.35
N GLU A 69 -7.87 -23.43 -36.47
CA GLU A 69 -7.57 -22.46 -37.54
C GLU A 69 -8.66 -22.14 -38.58
N ALA A 70 -9.00 -20.85 -38.72
CA ALA A 70 -9.53 -20.28 -39.97
C ALA A 70 -8.56 -19.20 -40.50
N PRO A 71 -8.33 -19.14 -41.82
CA PRO A 71 -7.25 -18.37 -42.42
C PRO A 71 -7.55 -16.87 -42.57
N VAL A 72 -6.49 -16.09 -42.40
CA VAL A 72 -6.09 -14.85 -43.09
C VAL A 72 -7.18 -14.16 -43.92
N ARG A 73 -7.50 -12.92 -43.53
CA ARG A 73 -8.01 -11.92 -44.46
C ARG A 73 -7.06 -10.72 -44.49
N ASP A 74 -6.37 -10.67 -45.61
CA ASP A 74 -5.59 -9.56 -46.12
C ASP A 74 -6.51 -8.34 -46.29
N GLN A 75 -6.16 -7.21 -45.67
CA GLN A 75 -6.72 -5.91 -46.02
C GLN A 75 -5.66 -4.84 -45.77
N GLY A 76 -5.00 -4.47 -46.87
CA GLY A 76 -4.11 -3.33 -46.94
C GLY A 76 -4.83 -1.99 -46.95
N ASP A 77 -3.98 -0.97 -47.06
CA ASP A 77 -4.22 0.46 -47.28
C ASP A 77 -4.66 1.28 -46.04
N GLU A 78 -4.10 2.44 -45.71
CA GLU A 78 -2.93 3.19 -46.17
C GLU A 78 -2.74 4.33 -45.14
N ALA A 79 -1.49 4.67 -44.84
CA ALA A 79 -0.99 5.96 -44.35
C ALA A 79 -1.77 6.75 -43.26
N VAL A 80 -1.27 6.72 -42.02
CA VAL A 80 -0.85 7.96 -41.32
C VAL A 80 0.40 7.69 -40.49
N ARG A 81 1.44 8.42 -40.85
CA ARG A 81 2.79 8.44 -40.31
C ARG A 81 2.81 9.31 -39.05
N PHE A 82 2.85 8.70 -37.86
CA PHE A 82 3.40 9.35 -36.67
C PHE A 82 4.42 8.43 -36.03
N GLN A 83 5.66 8.74 -36.38
CA GLN A 83 6.89 8.09 -35.96
C GLN A 83 7.23 8.63 -34.58
N TYR A 84 6.89 7.86 -33.54
CA TYR A 84 7.46 8.02 -32.21
C TYR A 84 8.32 6.78 -31.96
N ASP A 85 9.63 6.98 -32.01
CA ASP A 85 10.64 5.99 -31.62
C ASP A 85 10.46 5.65 -30.13
N ALA A 86 9.97 4.44 -29.88
CA ALA A 86 9.98 3.82 -28.56
C ALA A 86 10.96 2.63 -28.58
N PRO A 87 11.93 2.54 -27.65
CA PRO A 87 12.87 1.44 -27.61
C PRO A 87 12.14 0.13 -27.28
N LYS A 88 12.07 -0.75 -28.28
CA LYS A 88 11.55 -2.10 -28.22
C LYS A 88 12.53 -2.95 -27.42
N THR A 89 12.26 -3.15 -26.13
CA THR A 89 13.02 -4.09 -25.30
C THR A 89 12.37 -5.46 -25.44
N GLU A 90 13.03 -6.29 -26.24
CA GLU A 90 12.73 -7.68 -26.51
C GLU A 90 13.05 -8.52 -25.26
N SER A 91 12.02 -8.88 -24.49
CA SER A 91 12.18 -9.77 -23.32
C SER A 91 11.66 -11.16 -23.67
N THR A 92 12.54 -11.92 -24.30
CA THR A 92 12.47 -13.38 -24.46
C THR A 92 12.40 -14.05 -23.09
N ILE A 93 11.29 -14.72 -22.77
CA ILE A 93 11.17 -15.56 -21.57
C ILE A 93 11.43 -17.01 -22.00
N PRO A 94 12.59 -17.61 -21.66
CA PRO A 94 12.78 -19.04 -21.81
C PRO A 94 12.11 -19.83 -20.68
N ALA A 95 11.86 -21.09 -21.01
CA ALA A 95 11.00 -22.04 -20.33
C ALA A 95 11.41 -22.41 -18.90
N SER A 96 10.35 -22.76 -18.17
CA SER A 96 10.29 -23.39 -16.85
C SER A 96 11.27 -24.57 -16.67
N SER A 97 11.89 -24.63 -15.49
CA SER A 97 12.47 -25.84 -14.91
C SER A 97 12.01 -25.97 -13.44
N PRO A 98 11.55 -27.15 -13.00
CA PRO A 98 11.21 -27.40 -11.60
C PRO A 98 12.46 -27.81 -10.83
N ILE A 99 12.83 -27.08 -9.77
CA ILE A 99 14.00 -27.43 -8.95
C ILE A 99 13.61 -27.51 -7.47
N SER A 100 13.69 -28.75 -6.99
CA SER A 100 13.77 -29.32 -5.66
C SER A 100 13.85 -28.39 -4.43
N LEU A 101 12.92 -28.61 -3.51
CA LEU A 101 13.01 -28.29 -2.09
C LEU A 101 14.15 -29.10 -1.46
N VAL A 102 15.31 -28.45 -1.26
CA VAL A 102 16.36 -28.94 -0.36
C VAL A 102 16.32 -28.04 0.88
N SER A 103 15.91 -28.61 2.01
CA SER A 103 16.02 -27.99 3.33
C SER A 103 17.49 -27.77 3.66
N ALA A 104 18.01 -26.59 3.35
CA ALA A 104 19.32 -26.16 3.82
C ALA A 104 19.16 -25.60 5.24
N THR A 105 19.64 -26.36 6.22
CA THR A 105 19.94 -25.89 7.57
C THR A 105 20.93 -24.75 7.47
N LEU A 106 20.46 -23.51 7.69
CA LEU A 106 21.28 -22.31 7.61
C LEU A 106 22.23 -22.21 8.82
N PRO A 107 23.53 -21.96 8.61
CA PRO A 107 24.43 -21.53 9.67
C PRO A 107 24.02 -20.13 10.15
N SER A 108 23.83 -20.02 11.46
CA SER A 108 23.55 -18.78 12.19
C SER A 108 24.69 -17.77 11.95
N PRO A 109 24.44 -16.60 11.33
CA PRO A 109 25.46 -15.56 11.16
C PRO A 109 25.55 -14.70 12.42
N GLU A 110 26.24 -15.19 13.45
CA GLU A 110 26.67 -14.41 14.63
C GLU A 110 27.93 -13.58 14.30
N ALA A 111 27.85 -12.52 13.49
CA ALA A 111 28.99 -11.57 13.35
C ALA A 111 28.67 -10.23 12.62
N LYS A 112 27.53 -9.58 12.87
CA LYS A 112 27.26 -8.21 12.34
C LYS A 112 26.49 -7.29 13.31
N VAL A 113 26.61 -7.51 14.62
CA VAL A 113 25.78 -6.79 15.62
C VAL A 113 26.33 -5.41 15.99
N SER A 114 27.61 -5.10 15.74
CA SER A 114 28.22 -3.89 16.33
C SER A 114 27.98 -2.57 15.58
N ALA A 115 27.71 -2.57 14.27
CA ALA A 115 27.54 -1.31 13.53
C ALA A 115 26.15 -0.66 13.71
N SER A 116 25.14 -1.46 14.05
CA SER A 116 23.77 -0.98 14.22
C SER A 116 23.55 -0.24 15.55
N ASP A 117 24.39 -0.53 16.56
CA ASP A 117 24.25 -0.01 17.92
C ASP A 117 24.66 1.48 18.01
N ASP A 118 25.72 1.85 17.28
CA ASP A 118 26.16 3.25 17.16
C ASP A 118 25.13 4.12 16.43
N LEU A 119 24.48 3.56 15.39
CA LEU A 119 23.44 4.26 14.65
C LEU A 119 22.19 4.50 15.52
N ALA A 120 21.77 3.49 16.28
CA ALA A 120 20.64 3.63 17.20
C ALA A 120 20.87 4.76 18.22
N SER A 121 22.09 4.81 18.77
CA SER A 121 22.50 5.86 19.72
C SER A 121 22.44 7.27 19.12
N GLN A 122 22.77 7.43 17.84
CA GLN A 122 22.70 8.72 17.12
C GLN A 122 21.25 9.12 16.78
N LEU A 123 20.37 8.16 16.50
CA LEU A 123 18.99 8.42 16.11
C LEU A 123 18.05 8.67 17.29
N GLU A 124 18.36 8.14 18.47
CA GLU A 124 17.58 8.30 19.70
C GLU A 124 17.16 9.75 20.04
N PRO A 125 18.05 10.77 19.96
CA PRO A 125 17.63 12.16 20.19
C PRO A 125 16.60 12.65 19.17
N HIS A 126 16.68 12.19 17.92
CA HIS A 126 15.73 12.56 16.87
C HIS A 126 14.38 11.88 17.05
N PHE A 127 14.35 10.60 17.40
CA PHE A 127 13.11 9.89 17.71
C PHE A 127 12.41 10.45 18.96
N SER A 128 13.20 10.81 19.98
CA SER A 128 12.68 11.51 21.16
C SER A 128 12.01 12.83 20.81
N LEU A 129 12.56 13.57 19.84
CA LEU A 129 11.97 14.81 19.34
C LEU A 129 10.69 14.55 18.53
N LEU A 130 10.68 13.59 17.61
CA LEU A 130 9.48 13.21 16.85
C LEU A 130 8.33 12.78 17.77
N ARG A 131 8.63 12.04 18.84
CA ARG A 131 7.63 11.64 19.84
C ARG A 131 7.06 12.84 20.59
N LYS A 132 7.88 13.83 20.94
CA LYS A 132 7.41 15.11 21.52
C LYS A 132 6.55 15.91 20.55
N LEU A 133 6.83 15.81 19.25
CA LEU A 133 6.03 16.39 18.17
C LEU A 133 4.75 15.58 17.89
N GLY A 134 4.52 14.44 18.57
CA GLY A 134 3.29 13.66 18.44
C GLY A 134 3.30 12.66 17.29
N ALA A 135 4.46 12.28 16.78
CA ALA A 135 4.58 11.14 15.87
C ALA A 135 4.06 9.85 16.53
N ALA A 136 3.14 9.15 15.86
CA ALA A 136 2.53 7.91 16.36
C ALA A 136 3.24 6.67 15.80
N ASP A 137 3.51 6.67 14.50
CA ASP A 137 4.26 5.59 13.84
C ASP A 137 5.49 6.15 13.14
N TYR A 138 6.60 5.45 13.24
CA TYR A 138 7.81 5.74 12.48
C TYR A 138 8.55 4.44 12.11
N SER A 139 9.12 4.40 10.92
CA SER A 139 9.90 3.26 10.43
C SER A 139 11.08 3.73 9.59
N LEU A 140 12.22 3.06 9.77
CA LEU A 140 13.41 3.22 8.95
C LEU A 140 13.65 1.91 8.23
N ALA A 141 13.65 1.93 6.91
CA ALA A 141 13.88 0.76 6.08
C ALA A 141 14.97 1.03 5.05
N HIS A 142 15.75 0.00 4.71
CA HIS A 142 16.61 0.06 3.54
C HIS A 142 15.75 0.15 2.27
N TRP A 143 16.18 0.99 1.34
CA TRP A 143 15.49 1.25 0.08
C TRP A 143 16.43 1.10 -1.11
N GLY A 144 15.89 0.67 -2.25
CA GLY A 144 16.64 0.44 -3.48
C GLY A 144 17.29 -0.94 -3.58
N THR A 145 17.71 -1.30 -4.79
CA THR A 145 18.32 -2.60 -5.11
C THR A 145 19.74 -2.75 -4.60
N GLU A 146 20.44 -1.64 -4.41
CA GLU A 146 21.84 -1.60 -3.96
C GLU A 146 21.99 -1.45 -2.44
N GLY A 147 20.88 -1.26 -1.71
CA GLY A 147 20.89 -1.12 -0.24
C GLY A 147 21.56 0.15 0.30
N ASN A 148 21.96 1.07 -0.58
CA ASN A 148 22.69 2.29 -0.24
C ASN A 148 21.78 3.47 0.15
N LEU A 149 20.46 3.30 0.10
CA LEU A 149 19.49 4.33 0.48
C LEU A 149 18.67 3.85 1.67
N TYR A 150 18.26 4.79 2.49
CA TYR A 150 17.40 4.60 3.63
C TYR A 150 16.15 5.42 3.43
N ARG A 151 14.99 4.78 3.56
CA ARG A 151 13.70 5.43 3.57
C ARG A 151 13.23 5.53 5.01
N PHE A 152 13.07 6.76 5.49
CA PHE A 152 12.41 7.04 6.75
C PHE A 152 10.97 7.49 6.47
N HIS A 153 10.03 6.91 7.20
CA HIS A 153 8.61 7.25 7.12
C HIS A 153 8.07 7.51 8.52
N CYS A 154 7.23 8.55 8.66
CA CYS A 154 6.58 8.90 9.91
C CYS A 154 5.13 9.35 9.68
N SER A 155 4.22 8.95 10.57
CA SER A 155 2.83 9.40 10.62
C SER A 155 2.58 10.29 11.84
N ILE A 156 1.91 11.42 11.63
CA ILE A 156 1.51 12.31 12.72
C ILE A 156 -0.01 12.52 12.66
N PRO A 157 -0.77 12.06 13.67
CA PRO A 157 -2.20 12.34 13.75
C PRO A 157 -2.44 13.85 13.88
N PHE A 158 -3.41 14.35 13.13
CA PHE A 158 -3.87 15.73 13.19
C PHE A 158 -5.40 15.80 13.19
N GLY A 159 -5.92 16.90 13.75
CA GLY A 159 -7.35 17.04 14.05
C GLY A 159 -7.68 16.65 15.49
N ASN A 160 -8.84 17.08 15.96
CA ASN A 160 -9.25 16.90 17.36
C ASN A 160 -9.61 15.43 17.69
N GLU A 161 -9.97 14.67 16.66
CA GLU A 161 -10.47 13.28 16.79
C GLU A 161 -9.41 12.23 16.40
N GLY A 162 -8.21 12.64 15.98
CA GLY A 162 -7.15 11.73 15.54
C GLY A 162 -7.48 10.91 14.29
N LEU A 163 -8.59 11.21 13.60
CA LEU A 163 -9.06 10.49 12.42
C LEU A 163 -8.24 10.76 11.16
N MET A 164 -7.43 11.82 11.16
CA MET A 164 -6.57 12.17 10.04
C MET A 164 -5.12 12.06 10.49
N SER A 165 -4.29 11.46 9.67
CA SER A 165 -2.84 11.43 9.84
C SER A 165 -2.18 12.13 8.67
N ARG A 166 -1.11 12.87 8.95
CA ARG A 166 -0.23 13.41 7.92
C ARG A 166 1.01 12.53 7.87
N GLU A 167 1.27 12.01 6.69
CA GLU A 167 2.44 11.18 6.42
C GLU A 167 3.59 12.07 5.96
N PHE A 168 4.80 11.69 6.37
CA PHE A 168 6.05 12.32 5.98
C PHE A 168 7.02 11.20 5.60
N ASP A 169 7.66 11.33 4.44
CA ASP A 169 8.68 10.39 3.99
C ASP A 169 9.90 11.09 3.38
N ALA A 170 11.09 10.58 3.72
CA ALA A 170 12.36 11.04 3.16
C ALA A 170 13.24 9.84 2.81
N ILE A 171 14.00 9.99 1.73
CA ILE A 171 14.94 8.98 1.25
C ILE A 171 16.30 9.64 1.11
N ASP A 172 17.30 9.10 1.81
CA ASP A 172 18.67 9.61 1.77
C ASP A 172 19.68 8.46 1.80
N ALA A 173 20.92 8.70 1.39
CA ALA A 173 22.02 7.74 1.53
C ALA A 173 22.47 7.60 3.00
N ASP A 174 22.34 8.66 3.80
CA ASP A 174 22.60 8.64 5.24
C ASP A 174 21.27 8.52 6.02
N PRO A 175 21.09 7.46 6.84
CA PRO A 175 19.88 7.30 7.65
C PRO A 175 19.64 8.47 8.61
N VAL A 176 20.70 9.09 9.15
CA VAL A 176 20.59 10.22 10.06
C VAL A 176 20.11 11.47 9.31
N ALA A 177 20.59 11.67 8.08
CA ALA A 177 20.15 12.76 7.21
C ALA A 177 18.64 12.64 6.86
N ALA A 178 18.18 11.44 6.49
CA ALA A 178 16.76 11.19 6.21
C ALA A 178 15.86 11.54 7.41
N VAL A 179 16.24 11.11 8.61
CA VAL A 179 15.47 11.41 9.84
C VAL A 179 15.51 12.91 10.16
N ARG A 180 16.66 13.57 10.03
CA ARG A 180 16.79 15.02 10.26
C ARG A 180 15.93 15.84 9.30
N GLN A 181 15.85 15.43 8.04
CA GLN A 181 14.98 16.07 7.05
C GLN A 181 13.52 16.03 7.52
N ILE A 182 13.04 14.86 7.93
CA ILE A 182 11.66 14.69 8.39
C ILE A 182 11.38 15.47 9.67
N VAL A 183 12.30 15.52 10.62
CA VAL A 183 12.19 16.38 11.79
C VAL A 183 12.02 17.86 11.40
N GLY A 184 12.79 18.34 10.41
CA GLY A 184 12.68 19.70 9.90
C GLY A 184 11.33 19.98 9.24
N GLU A 185 10.84 19.05 8.41
CA GLU A 185 9.54 19.16 7.73
C GLU A 185 8.38 19.15 8.74
N VAL A 186 8.41 18.23 9.70
CA VAL A 186 7.40 18.14 10.76
C VAL A 186 7.36 19.41 11.59
N THR A 187 8.53 19.91 12.01
CA THR A 187 8.61 21.13 12.83
C THR A 187 8.05 22.34 12.07
N SER A 188 8.40 22.47 10.78
CA SER A 188 7.89 23.53 9.91
C SER A 188 6.38 23.44 9.74
N TRP A 189 5.85 22.24 9.54
CA TRP A 189 4.41 22.00 9.45
C TRP A 189 3.67 22.35 10.76
N GLN A 190 4.23 22.03 11.91
CA GLN A 190 3.62 22.38 13.19
C GLN A 190 3.53 23.89 13.42
N ASN A 191 4.55 24.64 13.01
CA ASN A 191 4.54 26.10 13.10
C ASN A 191 3.38 26.68 12.28
N ILE A 192 3.21 26.22 11.03
CA ILE A 192 2.09 26.64 10.17
C ILE A 192 0.73 26.30 10.81
N LYS A 193 0.62 25.13 11.46
CA LYS A 193 -0.60 24.71 12.13
C LYS A 193 -0.96 25.61 13.32
N LEU A 194 0.05 26.04 14.09
CA LEU A 194 -0.16 26.99 15.19
C LEU A 194 -0.64 28.35 14.67
N ASP A 195 -0.05 28.85 13.58
CA ASP A 195 -0.43 30.13 12.98
C ASP A 195 -1.87 30.12 12.42
N ALA A 196 -2.25 28.99 11.80
CA ALA A 196 -3.61 28.79 11.29
C ALA A 196 -4.68 28.78 12.39
N GLY A 197 -4.36 28.21 13.57
CA GLY A 197 -5.25 28.19 14.72
C GLY A 197 -5.55 29.60 15.27
N HIS A 198 -4.54 30.47 15.31
CA HIS A 198 -4.70 31.84 15.77
C HIS A 198 -5.50 32.68 14.76
N SER A 199 -5.24 32.52 13.47
CA SER A 199 -5.93 33.26 12.40
C SER A 199 -7.44 32.95 12.35
N SER A 200 -7.85 31.74 12.76
CA SER A 200 -9.26 31.34 12.76
C SER A 200 -10.12 32.00 13.86
N THR A 201 -9.52 32.60 14.88
CA THR A 201 -10.27 33.22 16.00
C THR A 201 -10.49 34.73 15.84
N GLN A 202 -9.84 35.37 14.87
CA GLN A 202 -9.87 36.83 14.71
C GLN A 202 -11.03 37.37 13.85
N TRP A 203 -11.85 36.52 13.22
CA TRP A 203 -12.98 36.93 12.37
C TRP A 203 -14.35 36.86 13.08
N ARG A 204 -14.41 37.10 14.39
CA ARG A 204 -15.67 37.18 15.14
C ARG A 204 -15.91 38.55 15.75
#